data_AF-A0A1A7XJT7-F1
#
_entry.id   AF-A0A1A7XJT7-F1
#
_cell.length_a   1.000
_cell.length_b   1.000
_cell.length_c   1.000
_cell.angle_alpha   90.00
_cell.angle_beta   90.00
_cell.angle_gamma   90.00
#
_symmetry.space_group_name_H-M   'P 1'
#
loop_
_entity.id
_entity.type
_entity.pdbx_description
1 polymer ?
#
loop_
_entity_poly.entity_id
_entity_poly.type
_entity_poly.pdbx_seq_one_letter_code
_entity_poly.pdbx_strand_id
1 'polypeptide(L)'
;MNVPVVLSAVLLLLLSGGTCSGQNYVLTDGGGLGRVFDGIGGLSGGGATSRLLVNYEEPYRSQILDFLFKPNFGASLHILKVEIGGDAQTTDGTEPSHMHYENDENFFRGYEWWLMKEAKRRNPNITLIGLPWAFPGWVGRGKNWPYDYPDVTVSYVVNWILGAKQYHDLDIQYVGIWNEREFDAKYIKLLRYTLDKSGLDRVGIVASDDLWEPIAQALLLDPELSSSVDVIGAHYPGTKTVSQAVKTQKKLWSSEDYSTFNDEVGGGCWARILNQNYVNGLMTSTISWNLVASYYEELPFGRDGLMTAQEPWSGNYVVESPIWITAHSTQFAQPGWTYLKTVGHLAQGGSYVALTDGRGNLTVVIETMTHDHSVCIRPPLPAYNLTSQNATFQLKGSFSSIMELQVWRSQFQFKTKRSSFFQQLSPLKLVNGSFTLNLAEDEVYTLTTIKTGQKGSYPAPPPTARFPKAYKDDFNV
;
A
#
# COMPACT_ATOMS: atom_id res chain seq x y z
N MET A 1 51.75 68.48 33.80
CA MET A 1 50.96 67.45 34.49
C MET A 1 49.85 67.03 33.53
N ASN A 2 50.06 65.93 32.80
CA ASN A 2 49.08 65.38 31.86
C ASN A 2 48.67 64.00 32.38
N VAL A 3 47.38 63.85 32.70
CA VAL A 3 46.75 62.57 33.04
C VAL A 3 45.82 62.21 31.87
N PRO A 4 45.93 61.03 31.24
CA PRO A 4 44.93 60.58 30.30
C PRO A 4 43.83 59.81 31.03
N VAL A 5 42.58 60.15 30.71
CA VAL A 5 41.36 59.47 31.15
C VAL A 5 41.14 58.26 30.25
N VAL A 6 41.00 57.07 30.84
CA VAL A 6 40.62 55.83 30.15
C VAL A 6 39.09 55.69 30.22
N LEU A 7 38.41 55.77 29.08
CA LEU A 7 36.99 55.42 28.97
C LEU A 7 36.87 53.89 28.84
N SER A 8 36.24 53.24 29.81
CA SER A 8 35.84 51.83 29.72
C SER A 8 34.43 51.75 29.13
N ALA A 9 34.30 51.14 27.95
CA ALA A 9 33.01 50.81 27.35
C ALA A 9 32.54 49.44 27.87
N VAL A 10 31.44 49.42 28.62
CA VAL A 10 30.77 48.18 29.06
C VAL A 10 29.83 47.73 27.95
N LEU A 11 30.17 46.63 27.28
CA LEU A 11 29.34 46.00 26.27
C LEU A 11 28.34 45.07 26.97
N LEU A 12 27.06 45.48 27.07
CA LEU A 12 25.97 44.58 27.48
C LEU A 12 25.69 43.59 26.33
N LEU A 13 26.06 42.32 26.51
CA LEU A 13 25.53 41.23 25.69
C LEU A 13 24.08 40.96 26.08
N LEU A 14 23.15 41.36 25.21
CA LEU A 14 21.78 40.87 25.22
C LEU A 14 21.79 39.41 24.73
N LEU A 15 21.73 38.46 25.66
CA LEU A 15 21.39 37.07 25.39
C LEU A 15 19.92 37.01 24.96
N SER A 16 19.65 37.06 23.66
CA SER A 16 18.39 36.62 23.10
C SER A 16 18.30 35.10 23.26
N GLY A 17 17.71 34.67 24.37
CA GLY A 17 17.23 33.30 24.52
C GLY A 17 16.19 33.03 23.44
N GLY A 18 16.61 32.44 22.34
CA GLY A 18 15.70 31.87 21.36
C GLY A 18 14.88 30.79 22.05
N THR A 19 13.66 31.12 22.43
CA THR A 19 12.66 30.13 22.78
C THR A 19 12.52 29.21 21.57
N CYS A 20 13.02 27.98 21.68
CA CYS A 20 12.73 26.90 20.74
C CYS A 20 11.23 26.60 20.88
N SER A 21 10.40 27.44 20.25
CA SER A 21 8.96 27.20 20.15
C SER A 21 8.81 26.03 19.18
N GLY A 22 8.65 24.83 19.72
CA GLY A 22 8.23 23.67 18.93
C GLY A 22 6.99 24.05 18.11
N GLN A 23 6.97 23.65 16.84
CA GLN A 23 5.80 23.88 16.00
C GLN A 23 4.62 23.04 16.53
N ASN A 24 3.45 23.68 16.62
CA ASN A 24 2.25 23.10 17.19
C ASN A 24 1.31 22.59 16.09
N TYR A 25 1.06 21.28 16.07
CA TYR A 25 0.15 20.61 15.15
C TYR A 25 -1.13 20.23 15.90
N VAL A 26 -2.27 20.78 15.52
CA VAL A 26 -3.56 20.50 16.18
C VAL A 26 -4.21 19.29 15.51
N LEU A 27 -4.57 18.28 16.29
CA LEU A 27 -5.34 17.13 15.84
C LEU A 27 -6.77 17.26 16.38
N THR A 28 -7.75 17.43 15.49
CA THR A 28 -9.14 17.69 15.89
C THR A 28 -10.14 17.22 14.84
N ASP A 29 -11.31 16.80 15.31
CA ASP A 29 -12.50 16.52 14.51
C ASP A 29 -13.52 17.68 14.52
N GLY A 30 -13.23 18.78 15.22
CA GLY A 30 -14.15 19.92 15.37
C GLY A 30 -14.55 20.61 14.05
N GLY A 31 -13.78 20.42 12.97
CA GLY A 31 -14.11 20.90 11.62
C GLY A 31 -14.76 19.84 10.72
N GLY A 32 -15.18 18.71 11.29
CA GLY A 32 -15.57 17.50 10.58
C GLY A 32 -14.36 16.65 10.15
N LEU A 33 -14.65 15.51 9.53
CA LEU A 33 -13.66 14.52 9.11
C LEU A 33 -13.28 14.67 7.63
N GLY A 34 -12.15 14.06 7.25
CA GLY A 34 -11.65 13.94 5.89
C GLY A 34 -12.30 12.78 5.12
N ARG A 35 -11.55 12.14 4.22
CA ARG A 35 -12.06 10.99 3.45
C ARG A 35 -11.96 9.69 4.25
N VAL A 36 -12.79 8.73 3.87
CA VAL A 36 -12.75 7.35 4.40
C VAL A 36 -11.49 6.67 3.89
N PHE A 37 -10.74 6.05 4.79
CA PHE A 37 -9.61 5.20 4.47
C PHE A 37 -10.11 3.84 3.97
N ASP A 38 -9.60 3.42 2.81
CA ASP A 38 -10.04 2.23 2.08
C ASP A 38 -9.10 1.03 2.26
N GLY A 39 -7.87 1.26 2.74
CA GLY A 39 -6.94 0.19 3.10
C GLY A 39 -5.55 0.34 2.49
N ILE A 40 -4.68 -0.61 2.81
CA ILE A 40 -3.34 -0.75 2.21
C ILE A 40 -3.24 -2.19 1.71
N GLY A 41 -2.70 -2.36 0.51
CA GLY A 41 -2.68 -3.66 -0.17
C GLY A 41 -1.33 -4.05 -0.75
N GLY A 42 -1.27 -5.31 -1.21
CA GLY A 42 -0.22 -5.84 -2.07
C GLY A 42 -0.81 -6.55 -3.29
N LEU A 43 -0.06 -6.54 -4.38
CA LEU A 43 -0.46 -7.08 -5.68
C LEU A 43 0.29 -8.39 -5.96
N SER A 44 -0.42 -9.48 -6.20
CA SER A 44 0.13 -10.75 -6.73
C SER A 44 -0.24 -10.89 -8.20
N GLY A 45 0.76 -11.02 -9.06
CA GLY A 45 0.60 -10.98 -10.51
C GLY A 45 1.30 -9.78 -11.16
N GLY A 46 0.96 -9.52 -12.43
CA GLY A 46 1.64 -8.56 -13.29
C GLY A 46 3.17 -8.66 -13.28
N GLY A 47 3.82 -9.83 -13.22
CA GLY A 47 3.32 -11.15 -13.60
C GLY A 47 4.14 -12.24 -12.95
N ALA A 48 3.53 -13.37 -12.59
CA ALA A 48 4.26 -14.49 -12.00
C ALA A 48 5.01 -14.19 -10.69
N THR A 49 4.62 -13.14 -9.98
CA THR A 49 5.36 -12.63 -8.82
C THR A 49 5.28 -13.54 -7.59
N SER A 50 4.23 -14.38 -7.50
CA SER A 50 4.07 -15.41 -6.46
C SER A 50 4.50 -16.82 -6.89
N ARG A 51 5.17 -16.96 -8.05
CA ARG A 51 5.40 -18.26 -8.70
C ARG A 51 6.16 -19.29 -7.87
N LEU A 52 7.17 -18.86 -7.12
CA LEU A 52 8.05 -19.69 -6.29
C LEU A 52 7.53 -19.87 -4.86
N LEU A 53 6.45 -19.19 -4.47
CA LEU A 53 5.91 -19.29 -3.11
C LEU A 53 5.21 -20.63 -2.88
N VAL A 54 4.52 -21.14 -3.90
CA VAL A 54 3.58 -22.27 -3.78
C VAL A 54 4.25 -23.57 -3.32
N ASN A 55 5.52 -23.76 -3.65
CA ASN A 55 6.30 -24.96 -3.36
C ASN A 55 7.27 -24.80 -2.18
N TYR A 56 7.16 -23.72 -1.39
CA TYR A 56 7.82 -23.68 -0.09
C TYR A 56 7.29 -24.81 0.80
N GLU A 57 8.20 -25.49 1.48
CA GLU A 57 7.83 -26.46 2.50
C GLU A 57 7.16 -25.79 3.70
N GLU A 58 6.28 -26.53 4.37
CA GLU A 58 5.81 -26.14 5.70
C GLU A 58 6.92 -26.36 6.74
N PRO A 59 7.04 -25.48 7.75
CA PRO A 59 6.09 -24.43 8.13
C PRO A 59 6.33 -23.09 7.41
N TYR A 60 7.37 -22.95 6.60
CA TYR A 60 7.86 -21.66 6.11
C TYR A 60 6.86 -20.96 5.18
N ARG A 61 6.18 -21.72 4.32
CA ARG A 61 5.12 -21.17 3.46
C ARG A 61 4.00 -20.52 4.29
N SER A 62 3.52 -21.22 5.32
CA SER A 62 2.50 -20.68 6.22
C SER A 62 3.00 -19.47 7.03
N GLN A 63 4.28 -19.46 7.43
CA GLN A 63 4.89 -18.31 8.13
C GLN A 63 4.96 -17.06 7.24
N ILE A 64 5.35 -17.20 5.97
CA ILE A 64 5.35 -16.09 4.99
C ILE A 64 3.95 -15.50 4.86
N LEU A 65 2.93 -16.36 4.68
CA LEU A 65 1.54 -15.94 4.59
C LEU A 65 1.03 -15.28 5.89
N ASP A 66 1.53 -15.68 7.05
CA ASP A 66 1.26 -15.00 8.33
C ASP A 66 1.84 -13.59 8.35
N PHE A 67 3.09 -13.39 7.90
CA PHE A 67 3.68 -12.05 7.81
C PHE A 67 2.91 -11.13 6.87
N LEU A 68 2.32 -11.65 5.80
CA LEU A 68 1.55 -10.86 4.84
C LEU A 68 0.12 -10.54 5.35
N PHE A 69 -0.62 -11.56 5.80
CA PHE A 69 -2.07 -11.45 5.95
C PHE A 69 -2.60 -11.58 7.39
N LYS A 70 -1.84 -12.15 8.32
CA LYS A 70 -2.35 -12.37 9.68
C LYS A 70 -2.54 -11.02 10.38
N PRO A 71 -3.75 -10.72 10.89
CA PRO A 71 -3.99 -9.49 11.63
C PRO A 71 -3.11 -9.40 12.88
N ASN A 72 -2.67 -8.18 13.22
CA ASN A 72 -1.79 -7.91 14.37
C ASN A 72 -0.53 -8.81 14.40
N PHE A 73 0.16 -8.94 13.26
CA PHE A 73 1.35 -9.80 13.19
C PHE A 73 2.48 -9.16 12.37
N GLY A 74 2.35 -9.14 11.05
CA GLY A 74 3.30 -8.49 10.14
C GLY A 74 2.64 -7.31 9.44
N ALA A 75 2.66 -7.34 8.11
CA ALA A 75 2.03 -6.35 7.24
C ALA A 75 0.52 -6.30 7.40
N SER A 76 -0.13 -7.39 7.84
CA SER A 76 -1.56 -7.42 8.18
C SER A 76 -2.45 -6.75 7.12
N LEU A 77 -2.20 -7.07 5.84
CA LEU A 77 -2.78 -6.35 4.70
C LEU A 77 -4.30 -6.30 4.72
N HIS A 78 -4.84 -5.17 4.26
CA HIS A 78 -6.29 -4.95 4.12
C HIS A 78 -6.82 -5.37 2.75
N ILE A 79 -5.95 -5.34 1.74
CA ILE A 79 -6.31 -5.57 0.34
C ILE A 79 -5.31 -6.57 -0.27
N LEU A 80 -5.82 -7.52 -1.04
CA LEU A 80 -5.06 -8.35 -1.96
C LEU A 80 -5.62 -8.11 -3.37
N LYS A 81 -4.79 -7.57 -4.25
CA LYS A 81 -5.08 -7.44 -5.69
C LYS A 81 -4.38 -8.58 -6.42
N VAL A 82 -5.10 -9.29 -7.30
CA VAL A 82 -4.56 -10.40 -8.08
C VAL A 82 -4.72 -10.19 -9.58
N GLU A 83 -3.78 -10.73 -10.35
CA GLU A 83 -3.93 -10.84 -11.80
C GLU A 83 -5.04 -11.85 -12.16
N ILE A 84 -5.91 -11.44 -13.10
CA ILE A 84 -6.75 -12.36 -13.85
C ILE A 84 -5.89 -12.87 -15.01
N GLY A 85 -5.28 -14.04 -14.84
CA GLY A 85 -4.34 -14.62 -15.80
C GLY A 85 -4.88 -14.65 -17.23
N GLY A 86 -4.03 -14.29 -18.19
CA GLY A 86 -4.40 -14.09 -19.60
C GLY A 86 -3.57 -14.89 -20.60
N ASP A 87 -2.79 -15.88 -20.14
CA ASP A 87 -1.88 -16.72 -20.94
C ASP A 87 -0.74 -15.97 -21.65
N ALA A 88 -0.44 -14.74 -21.22
CA ALA A 88 0.62 -13.91 -21.80
C ALA A 88 1.65 -13.50 -20.75
N GLN A 89 2.82 -13.03 -21.21
CA GLN A 89 3.85 -12.44 -20.36
C GLN A 89 3.35 -11.10 -19.81
N THR A 90 3.38 -10.94 -18.48
CA THR A 90 2.85 -9.76 -17.79
C THR A 90 3.83 -9.09 -16.82
N THR A 91 5.09 -9.58 -16.71
CA THR A 91 6.37 -8.89 -16.40
C THR A 91 7.46 -9.95 -16.14
N ASP A 92 7.27 -10.83 -15.15
CA ASP A 92 8.24 -11.85 -14.73
C ASP A 92 7.87 -13.27 -15.18
N GLY A 93 6.75 -13.42 -15.88
CA GLY A 93 6.28 -14.68 -16.42
C GLY A 93 4.84 -14.60 -16.92
N THR A 94 4.31 -15.76 -17.30
CA THR A 94 2.91 -15.89 -17.73
C THR A 94 2.04 -16.43 -16.61
N GLU A 95 0.81 -15.93 -16.50
CA GLU A 95 -0.21 -16.50 -15.61
C GLU A 95 -1.33 -17.18 -16.40
N PRO A 96 -1.75 -18.40 -16.00
CA PRO A 96 -2.69 -19.17 -16.78
C PRO A 96 -4.12 -18.62 -16.67
N SER A 97 -4.78 -18.50 -17.80
CA SER A 97 -6.19 -18.13 -17.89
C SER A 97 -7.12 -19.25 -17.39
N HIS A 98 -8.27 -18.87 -16.84
CA HIS A 98 -9.38 -19.79 -16.60
C HIS A 98 -10.05 -20.28 -17.89
N MET A 99 -9.80 -19.65 -19.03
CA MET A 99 -10.34 -20.04 -20.35
C MET A 99 -9.29 -19.94 -21.46
N HIS A 100 -8.50 -20.99 -21.70
CA HIS A 100 -7.47 -21.01 -22.75
C HIS A 100 -8.04 -20.89 -24.17
N TYR A 101 -9.25 -21.41 -24.38
CA TYR A 101 -10.01 -21.34 -25.63
C TYR A 101 -11.50 -21.12 -25.31
N GLU A 102 -12.30 -20.74 -26.31
CA GLU A 102 -13.68 -20.22 -26.12
C GLU A 102 -14.60 -21.14 -25.31
N ASN A 103 -14.42 -22.46 -25.40
CA ASN A 103 -15.24 -23.45 -24.69
C ASN A 103 -14.48 -24.15 -23.53
N ASP A 104 -13.36 -23.59 -23.09
CA ASP A 104 -12.57 -24.06 -21.96
C ASP A 104 -12.95 -23.29 -20.70
N GLU A 105 -13.20 -24.00 -19.59
CA GLU A 105 -13.33 -23.38 -18.27
C GLU A 105 -12.61 -24.24 -17.24
N ASN A 106 -11.65 -23.64 -16.52
CA ASN A 106 -10.96 -24.28 -15.41
C ASN A 106 -10.53 -23.26 -14.36
N PHE A 107 -11.24 -23.27 -13.23
CA PHE A 107 -11.01 -22.38 -12.11
C PHE A 107 -9.99 -22.92 -11.10
N PHE A 108 -9.13 -23.86 -11.48
CA PHE A 108 -8.13 -24.48 -10.60
C PHE A 108 -6.69 -24.31 -11.10
N ARG A 109 -6.49 -23.53 -12.18
CA ARG A 109 -5.16 -23.24 -12.73
C ARG A 109 -4.46 -22.14 -11.92
N GLY A 110 -3.13 -22.14 -11.98
CA GLY A 110 -2.30 -21.12 -11.33
C GLY A 110 -2.38 -21.19 -9.81
N TYR A 111 -2.11 -20.07 -9.16
CA TYR A 111 -1.98 -19.99 -7.71
C TYR A 111 -2.77 -18.87 -7.05
N GLU A 112 -3.36 -17.96 -7.82
CA GLU A 112 -4.10 -16.83 -7.24
C GLU A 112 -5.35 -17.29 -6.48
N TRP A 113 -6.03 -18.35 -6.93
CA TRP A 113 -7.11 -18.97 -6.18
C TRP A 113 -6.66 -19.48 -4.80
N TRP A 114 -5.49 -20.11 -4.75
CA TRP A 114 -4.91 -20.59 -3.50
C TRP A 114 -4.51 -19.43 -2.59
N LEU A 115 -3.86 -18.40 -3.15
CA LEU A 115 -3.38 -17.26 -2.40
C LEU A 115 -4.54 -16.47 -1.78
N MET A 116 -5.60 -16.21 -2.54
CA MET A 116 -6.81 -15.56 -2.04
C MET A 116 -7.48 -16.35 -0.91
N LYS A 117 -7.54 -17.69 -1.01
CA LYS A 117 -8.04 -18.55 0.08
C LYS A 117 -7.15 -18.47 1.33
N GLU A 118 -5.83 -18.52 1.17
CA GLU A 118 -4.89 -18.42 2.29
C GLU A 118 -4.94 -17.05 2.99
N ALA A 119 -5.16 -15.98 2.21
CA ALA A 119 -5.37 -14.64 2.74
C ALA A 119 -6.69 -14.55 3.51
N LYS A 120 -7.81 -14.99 2.93
CA LYS A 120 -9.14 -15.03 3.58
C LYS A 120 -9.16 -15.88 4.85
N ARG A 121 -8.42 -17.01 4.86
CA ARG A 121 -8.30 -17.88 6.05
C ARG A 121 -7.67 -17.14 7.24
N ARG A 122 -6.76 -16.20 7.00
CA ARG A 122 -6.08 -15.40 8.03
C ARG A 122 -6.84 -14.12 8.36
N ASN A 123 -7.35 -13.45 7.34
CA ASN A 123 -8.13 -12.23 7.45
C ASN A 123 -9.43 -12.36 6.62
N PRO A 124 -10.54 -12.81 7.23
CA PRO A 124 -11.83 -12.94 6.54
C PRO A 124 -12.34 -11.62 5.93
N ASN A 125 -11.90 -10.48 6.49
CA ASN A 125 -12.29 -9.14 6.07
C ASN A 125 -11.39 -8.56 4.97
N ILE A 126 -10.39 -9.30 4.47
CA ILE A 126 -9.53 -8.79 3.40
C ILE A 126 -10.36 -8.47 2.14
N THR A 127 -10.04 -7.36 1.49
CA THR A 127 -10.61 -6.96 0.20
C THR A 127 -9.87 -7.67 -0.92
N LEU A 128 -10.61 -8.35 -1.80
CA LEU A 128 -10.09 -9.02 -2.98
C LEU A 128 -10.40 -8.20 -4.23
N ILE A 129 -9.40 -8.01 -5.07
CA ILE A 129 -9.49 -7.25 -6.33
C ILE A 129 -8.93 -8.12 -7.46
N GLY A 130 -9.63 -8.22 -8.58
CA GLY A 130 -9.12 -8.85 -9.82
C GLY A 130 -8.88 -7.82 -10.92
N LEU A 131 -7.74 -7.91 -11.63
CA LEU A 131 -7.44 -7.07 -12.79
C LEU A 131 -6.76 -7.91 -13.88
N PRO A 132 -7.21 -7.86 -15.15
CA PRO A 132 -6.48 -8.49 -16.24
C PRO A 132 -5.32 -7.62 -16.73
N TRP A 133 -4.16 -8.23 -16.95
CA TRP A 133 -3.05 -7.63 -17.71
C TRP A 133 -3.12 -8.01 -19.19
N ALA A 134 -3.64 -9.20 -19.47
CA ALA A 134 -3.75 -9.75 -20.82
C ALA A 134 -5.04 -10.58 -20.95
N PHE A 135 -5.35 -10.95 -22.19
CA PHE A 135 -6.50 -11.80 -22.52
C PHE A 135 -6.07 -12.90 -23.50
N PRO A 136 -6.65 -14.11 -23.41
CA PRO A 136 -6.47 -15.14 -24.43
C PRO A 136 -6.91 -14.64 -25.82
N GLY A 137 -6.20 -15.04 -26.88
CA GLY A 137 -6.43 -14.50 -28.24
C GLY A 137 -7.83 -14.72 -28.81
N TRP A 138 -8.59 -15.70 -28.31
CA TRP A 138 -9.97 -15.95 -28.72
C TRP A 138 -10.94 -14.87 -28.23
N VAL A 139 -10.64 -14.19 -27.11
CA VAL A 139 -11.46 -13.10 -26.54
C VAL A 139 -11.53 -11.93 -27.54
N GLY A 140 -10.40 -11.58 -28.15
CA GLY A 140 -10.34 -10.60 -29.24
C GLY A 140 -10.77 -11.13 -30.61
N ARG A 141 -11.30 -12.36 -30.69
CA ARG A 141 -11.62 -13.09 -31.94
C ARG A 141 -10.48 -13.08 -32.97
N GLY A 142 -9.27 -13.36 -32.50
CA GLY A 142 -8.06 -13.38 -33.34
C GLY A 142 -7.43 -12.01 -33.58
N LYS A 143 -7.97 -10.93 -33.01
CA LYS A 143 -7.32 -9.60 -32.99
C LYS A 143 -6.68 -9.34 -31.63
N ASN A 144 -5.64 -8.51 -31.62
CA ASN A 144 -4.97 -8.07 -30.40
C ASN A 144 -5.67 -6.85 -29.76
N TRP A 145 -6.99 -6.93 -29.62
CA TRP A 145 -7.80 -5.86 -29.03
C TRP A 145 -9.05 -6.44 -28.34
N PRO A 146 -9.24 -6.24 -27.03
CA PRO A 146 -10.33 -6.89 -26.29
C PRO A 146 -11.68 -6.17 -26.45
N TYR A 147 -11.76 -4.98 -27.04
CA TYR A 147 -13.01 -4.21 -27.07
C TYR A 147 -13.74 -4.21 -28.41
N ASP A 148 -13.23 -4.93 -29.43
CA ASP A 148 -13.98 -5.11 -30.69
C ASP A 148 -15.27 -5.93 -30.45
N TYR A 149 -15.25 -6.83 -29.47
CA TYR A 149 -16.37 -7.66 -29.04
C TYR A 149 -16.53 -7.57 -27.52
N PRO A 150 -16.98 -6.42 -26.98
CA PRO A 150 -16.94 -6.15 -25.56
C PRO A 150 -17.84 -7.10 -24.75
N ASP A 151 -18.87 -7.66 -25.35
CA ASP A 151 -19.73 -8.70 -24.75
C ASP A 151 -18.97 -9.99 -24.46
N VAL A 152 -18.06 -10.40 -25.34
CA VAL A 152 -17.19 -11.58 -25.15
C VAL A 152 -16.23 -11.32 -23.98
N THR A 153 -15.57 -10.16 -23.98
CA THR A 153 -14.61 -9.77 -22.93
C THR A 153 -15.27 -9.61 -21.57
N VAL A 154 -16.43 -8.98 -21.50
CA VAL A 154 -17.20 -8.87 -20.24
C VAL A 154 -17.60 -10.25 -19.75
N SER A 155 -18.07 -11.15 -20.63
CA SER A 155 -18.43 -12.52 -20.24
C SER A 155 -17.22 -13.28 -19.67
N TYR A 156 -16.05 -13.15 -20.30
CA TYR A 156 -14.79 -13.73 -19.80
C TYR A 156 -14.45 -13.27 -18.37
N VAL A 157 -14.51 -11.95 -18.12
CA VAL A 157 -14.17 -11.37 -16.81
C VAL A 157 -15.23 -11.72 -15.75
N VAL A 158 -16.52 -11.64 -16.09
CA VAL A 158 -17.61 -11.99 -15.16
C VAL A 158 -17.58 -13.48 -14.82
N ASN A 159 -17.25 -14.36 -15.77
CA ASN A 159 -17.07 -15.80 -15.51
C ASN A 159 -15.95 -16.06 -14.50
N TRP A 160 -14.86 -15.30 -14.53
CA TRP A 160 -13.80 -15.40 -13.51
C TRP A 160 -14.33 -15.09 -12.10
N ILE A 161 -15.12 -14.03 -11.95
CA ILE A 161 -15.71 -13.61 -10.68
C ILE A 161 -16.72 -14.66 -10.17
N LEU A 162 -17.58 -15.17 -11.05
CA LEU A 162 -18.53 -16.23 -10.72
C LEU A 162 -17.80 -17.51 -10.30
N GLY A 163 -16.73 -17.88 -11.02
CA GLY A 163 -15.90 -19.03 -10.69
C GLY A 163 -15.19 -18.89 -9.35
N ALA A 164 -14.72 -17.69 -9.00
CA ALA A 164 -14.15 -17.39 -7.68
C ALA A 164 -15.13 -17.77 -6.56
N LYS A 165 -16.40 -17.39 -6.70
CA LYS A 165 -17.44 -17.72 -5.72
C LYS A 165 -17.80 -19.19 -5.75
N GLN A 166 -18.11 -19.73 -6.92
CA GLN A 166 -18.64 -21.08 -7.08
C GLN A 166 -17.65 -22.17 -6.63
N TYR A 167 -16.37 -22.02 -6.95
CA TYR A 167 -15.38 -23.08 -6.73
C TYR A 167 -14.49 -22.85 -5.50
N HIS A 168 -14.41 -21.62 -5.00
CA HIS A 168 -13.51 -21.26 -3.89
C HIS A 168 -14.18 -20.51 -2.74
N ASP A 169 -15.48 -20.22 -2.83
CA ASP A 169 -16.23 -19.38 -1.87
C ASP A 169 -15.58 -18.01 -1.64
N LEU A 170 -15.02 -17.42 -2.71
CA LEU A 170 -14.38 -16.11 -2.66
C LEU A 170 -15.33 -15.04 -3.22
N ASP A 171 -15.69 -14.08 -2.38
CA ASP A 171 -16.38 -12.87 -2.82
C ASP A 171 -15.34 -11.85 -3.29
N ILE A 172 -15.30 -11.58 -4.60
CA ILE A 172 -14.47 -10.52 -5.18
C ILE A 172 -15.16 -9.18 -4.95
N GLN A 173 -14.47 -8.21 -4.33
CA GLN A 173 -15.08 -6.92 -4.01
C GLN A 173 -14.87 -5.88 -5.10
N TYR A 174 -13.79 -5.95 -5.86
CA TYR A 174 -13.54 -5.03 -6.98
C TYR A 174 -12.99 -5.74 -8.21
N VAL A 175 -13.30 -5.19 -9.38
CA VAL A 175 -12.71 -5.61 -10.66
C VAL A 175 -12.17 -4.38 -11.40
N GLY A 176 -11.00 -4.53 -12.02
CA GLY A 176 -10.36 -3.53 -12.87
C GLY A 176 -10.69 -3.70 -14.36
N ILE A 177 -10.09 -2.86 -15.21
CA ILE A 177 -10.40 -2.80 -16.66
C ILE A 177 -9.39 -3.57 -17.49
N TRP A 178 -8.21 -2.97 -17.73
CA TRP A 178 -7.09 -3.58 -18.43
C TRP A 178 -5.81 -2.82 -18.04
N ASN A 179 -4.89 -3.50 -17.36
CA ASN A 179 -3.75 -2.86 -16.69
C ASN A 179 -2.88 -2.02 -17.64
N GLU A 180 -2.70 -0.73 -17.33
CA GLU A 180 -1.85 0.22 -18.07
C GLU A 180 -2.12 0.21 -19.58
N ARG A 181 -3.39 0.05 -19.96
CA ARG A 181 -3.86 0.08 -21.34
C ARG A 181 -5.08 0.98 -21.43
N GLU A 182 -5.36 1.40 -22.66
CA GLU A 182 -6.55 2.20 -22.94
C GLU A 182 -7.81 1.49 -22.46
N PHE A 183 -8.71 2.24 -21.84
CA PHE A 183 -10.04 1.76 -21.50
C PHE A 183 -11.03 2.04 -22.62
N ASP A 184 -12.11 1.28 -22.68
CA ASP A 184 -13.26 1.56 -23.53
C ASP A 184 -14.51 1.85 -22.66
N ALA A 185 -15.11 3.02 -22.84
CA ALA A 185 -16.26 3.44 -22.03
C ALA A 185 -17.49 2.55 -22.23
N LYS A 186 -17.69 1.99 -23.43
CA LYS A 186 -18.79 1.05 -23.71
C LYS A 186 -18.54 -0.28 -23.01
N TYR A 187 -17.30 -0.78 -22.98
CA TYR A 187 -16.92 -1.94 -22.19
C TYR A 187 -17.22 -1.74 -20.70
N ILE A 188 -16.82 -0.61 -20.11
CA ILE A 188 -17.05 -0.34 -18.67
C ILE A 188 -18.56 -0.34 -18.33
N LYS A 189 -19.37 0.34 -19.14
CA LYS A 189 -20.83 0.36 -18.97
C LYS A 189 -21.44 -1.03 -19.11
N LEU A 190 -20.97 -1.81 -20.09
CA LEU A 190 -21.44 -3.18 -20.31
C LEU A 190 -21.02 -4.11 -19.18
N LEU A 191 -19.82 -3.93 -18.62
CA LEU A 191 -19.32 -4.67 -17.45
C LEU A 191 -20.22 -4.42 -16.25
N ARG A 192 -20.52 -3.16 -15.92
CA ARG A 192 -21.45 -2.79 -14.84
C ARG A 192 -22.82 -3.45 -15.03
N TYR A 193 -23.42 -3.28 -16.22
CA TYR A 193 -24.71 -3.89 -16.54
C TYR A 193 -24.70 -5.42 -16.38
N THR A 194 -23.63 -6.09 -16.83
CA THR A 194 -23.55 -7.55 -16.78
C THR A 194 -23.30 -8.07 -15.37
N LEU A 195 -22.51 -7.36 -14.56
CA LEU A 195 -22.36 -7.65 -13.13
C LEU A 195 -23.72 -7.57 -12.43
N ASP A 196 -24.46 -6.48 -12.60
CA ASP A 196 -25.76 -6.28 -11.96
C ASP A 196 -26.76 -7.36 -12.38
N LYS A 197 -26.82 -7.66 -13.68
CA LYS A 197 -27.69 -8.71 -14.23
C LYS A 197 -27.33 -10.11 -13.69
N SER A 198 -26.08 -10.33 -13.32
CA SER A 198 -25.58 -11.59 -12.76
C SER A 198 -25.70 -11.65 -11.23
N GLY A 199 -26.33 -10.66 -10.59
CA GLY A 199 -26.44 -10.59 -9.13
C GLY A 199 -25.14 -10.20 -8.42
N LEU A 200 -24.21 -9.56 -9.14
CA LEU A 200 -22.92 -9.08 -8.66
C LEU A 200 -22.92 -7.54 -8.49
N ASP A 201 -24.07 -6.97 -8.14
CA ASP A 201 -24.26 -5.52 -7.96
C ASP A 201 -23.33 -4.89 -6.90
N ARG A 202 -22.81 -5.72 -5.98
CA ARG A 202 -21.87 -5.29 -4.93
C ARG A 202 -20.40 -5.24 -5.37
N VAL A 203 -20.06 -5.82 -6.51
CA VAL A 203 -18.69 -5.79 -7.04
C VAL A 203 -18.44 -4.40 -7.60
N GLY A 204 -17.51 -3.65 -7.02
CA GLY A 204 -17.15 -2.32 -7.51
C GLY A 204 -16.24 -2.35 -8.73
N ILE A 205 -16.26 -1.28 -9.53
CA ILE A 205 -15.35 -1.11 -10.67
C ILE A 205 -14.27 -0.07 -10.33
N VAL A 206 -13.01 -0.48 -10.46
CA VAL A 206 -11.83 0.41 -10.41
C VAL A 206 -11.42 0.74 -11.84
N ALA A 207 -11.27 2.01 -12.17
CA ALA A 207 -10.82 2.42 -13.50
C ALA A 207 -9.77 3.56 -13.43
N SER A 208 -8.80 3.63 -14.34
CA SER A 208 -8.49 2.65 -15.40
C SER A 208 -7.27 1.78 -15.07
N ASP A 209 -6.69 1.89 -13.87
CA ASP A 209 -5.40 1.26 -13.54
C ASP A 209 -4.31 1.70 -14.55
N ASP A 210 -4.24 3.01 -14.76
CA ASP A 210 -3.29 3.73 -15.63
C ASP A 210 -3.07 5.14 -15.04
N LEU A 211 -2.88 6.19 -15.84
CA LEU A 211 -2.80 7.58 -15.40
C LEU A 211 -4.17 8.13 -14.97
N TRP A 212 -4.16 9.27 -14.26
CA TRP A 212 -5.39 9.98 -13.85
C TRP A 212 -6.28 10.39 -15.03
N GLU A 213 -5.68 10.65 -16.19
CA GLU A 213 -6.37 11.01 -17.43
C GLU A 213 -6.09 9.95 -18.49
N PRO A 214 -7.06 9.66 -19.38
CA PRO A 214 -8.28 10.43 -19.64
C PRO A 214 -9.51 10.03 -18.80
N ILE A 215 -9.40 9.07 -17.87
CA ILE A 215 -10.56 8.56 -17.13
C ILE A 215 -11.25 9.64 -16.29
N ALA A 216 -10.49 10.47 -15.55
CA ALA A 216 -11.09 11.49 -14.70
C ALA A 216 -11.93 12.50 -15.49
N GLN A 217 -11.44 12.96 -16.64
CA GLN A 217 -12.19 13.84 -17.52
C GLN A 217 -13.41 13.12 -18.14
N ALA A 218 -13.28 11.85 -18.53
CA ALA A 218 -14.39 11.06 -19.08
C ALA A 218 -15.56 10.92 -18.09
N LEU A 219 -15.28 10.64 -16.81
CA LEU A 219 -16.33 10.53 -15.77
C LEU A 219 -17.07 11.86 -15.51
N LEU A 220 -16.45 13.01 -15.76
CA LEU A 220 -17.11 14.31 -15.65
C LEU A 220 -18.04 14.61 -16.83
N LEU A 221 -17.76 14.03 -18.00
CA LEU A 221 -18.50 14.29 -19.24
C LEU A 221 -19.63 13.28 -19.48
N ASP A 222 -19.51 12.08 -18.90
CA ASP A 222 -20.46 10.99 -19.12
C ASP A 222 -21.02 10.48 -17.77
N PRO A 223 -22.24 10.91 -17.38
CA PRO A 223 -22.87 10.50 -16.13
C PRO A 223 -23.12 9.00 -16.01
N GLU A 224 -23.37 8.30 -17.11
CA GLU A 224 -23.61 6.85 -17.13
C GLU A 224 -22.30 6.08 -16.88
N LEU A 225 -21.21 6.53 -17.50
CA LEU A 225 -19.87 6.01 -17.20
C LEU A 225 -19.50 6.30 -15.74
N SER A 226 -19.78 7.52 -15.28
CA SER A 226 -19.56 7.92 -13.88
C SER A 226 -20.32 7.03 -12.89
N SER A 227 -21.58 6.68 -13.17
CA SER A 227 -22.34 5.76 -12.31
C SER A 227 -21.81 4.32 -12.34
N SER A 228 -21.08 3.94 -13.39
CA SER A 228 -20.52 2.60 -13.54
C SER A 228 -19.21 2.39 -12.78
N VAL A 229 -18.46 3.46 -12.49
CA VAL A 229 -17.14 3.42 -11.84
C VAL A 229 -17.23 3.85 -10.39
N ASP A 230 -16.71 3.05 -9.47
CA ASP A 230 -16.71 3.34 -8.02
C ASP A 230 -15.44 4.09 -7.58
N VAL A 231 -14.31 3.74 -8.20
CA VAL A 231 -12.98 4.20 -7.80
C VAL A 231 -12.16 4.60 -9.02
N ILE A 232 -11.45 5.73 -8.92
CA ILE A 232 -10.37 6.05 -9.86
C ILE A 232 -9.06 5.48 -9.30
N GLY A 233 -8.55 4.43 -9.96
CA GLY A 233 -7.25 3.83 -9.66
C GLY A 233 -6.18 4.35 -10.60
N ALA A 234 -5.15 4.99 -10.06
CA ALA A 234 -4.02 5.50 -10.82
C ALA A 234 -2.70 4.84 -10.40
N HIS A 235 -1.76 4.71 -11.34
CA HIS A 235 -0.47 4.06 -11.16
C HIS A 235 0.66 5.09 -10.95
N TYR A 236 1.57 4.80 -10.02
CA TYR A 236 2.77 5.59 -9.71
C TYR A 236 2.53 7.12 -9.68
N PRO A 237 1.52 7.62 -8.92
CA PRO A 237 1.02 8.99 -9.03
C PRO A 237 1.99 10.04 -8.47
N GLY A 238 3.12 9.65 -7.88
CA GLY A 238 4.07 10.56 -7.25
C GLY A 238 3.43 11.39 -6.13
N THR A 239 2.52 10.77 -5.37
CA THR A 239 1.70 11.38 -4.31
C THR A 239 0.67 12.42 -4.77
N LYS A 240 0.58 12.73 -6.07
CA LYS A 240 -0.30 13.80 -6.56
C LYS A 240 -1.53 13.25 -7.28
N THR A 241 -2.61 14.02 -7.26
CA THR A 241 -3.79 13.82 -8.10
C THR A 241 -4.03 15.03 -9.00
N VAL A 242 -5.03 14.96 -9.87
CA VAL A 242 -5.44 16.05 -10.77
C VAL A 242 -6.79 16.64 -10.36
N SER A 243 -7.04 17.89 -10.77
CA SER A 243 -8.26 18.62 -10.36
C SER A 243 -9.55 17.92 -10.81
N GLN A 244 -9.51 17.26 -11.97
CA GLN A 244 -10.62 16.53 -12.58
C GLN A 244 -11.00 15.35 -11.69
N ALA A 245 -10.02 14.55 -11.26
CA ALA A 245 -10.24 13.41 -10.39
C ALA A 245 -10.90 13.84 -9.07
N VAL A 246 -10.44 14.95 -8.47
CA VAL A 246 -11.07 15.52 -7.26
C VAL A 246 -12.52 15.95 -7.52
N LYS A 247 -12.81 16.59 -8.67
CA LYS A 247 -14.17 17.03 -9.04
C LYS A 247 -15.15 15.88 -9.20
N THR A 248 -14.70 14.68 -9.57
CA THR A 248 -15.58 13.50 -9.68
C THR A 248 -16.17 13.06 -8.35
N GLN A 249 -15.58 13.47 -7.21
CA GLN A 249 -15.93 12.99 -5.86
C GLN A 249 -15.80 11.47 -5.68
N LYS A 250 -15.18 10.76 -6.62
CA LYS A 250 -14.88 9.34 -6.48
C LYS A 250 -13.80 9.11 -5.43
N LYS A 251 -13.73 7.86 -4.96
CA LYS A 251 -12.54 7.37 -4.25
C LYS A 251 -11.36 7.43 -5.22
N LEU A 252 -10.21 7.84 -4.70
CA LEU A 252 -8.96 7.94 -5.45
C LEU A 252 -7.97 7.00 -4.80
N TRP A 253 -7.42 6.07 -5.56
CA TRP A 253 -6.44 5.11 -5.06
C TRP A 253 -5.15 5.21 -5.88
N SER A 254 -4.02 5.04 -5.20
CA SER A 254 -2.81 4.57 -5.86
C SER A 254 -2.96 3.06 -6.01
N SER A 255 -3.55 2.62 -7.14
CA SER A 255 -3.94 1.21 -7.35
C SER A 255 -2.77 0.32 -7.77
N GLU A 256 -1.62 0.94 -8.05
CA GLU A 256 -0.30 0.35 -8.15
C GLU A 256 0.77 1.39 -7.81
N ASP A 257 1.65 1.06 -6.87
CA ASP A 257 2.74 1.93 -6.40
C ASP A 257 3.91 1.06 -5.90
N TYR A 258 4.93 1.68 -5.30
CA TYR A 258 6.13 1.02 -4.77
C TYR A 258 7.10 0.55 -5.87
N SER A 259 6.99 -0.70 -6.36
CA SER A 259 7.88 -1.29 -7.39
C SER A 259 9.37 -1.00 -7.17
N THR A 260 9.83 -1.02 -5.92
CA THR A 260 11.20 -0.62 -5.58
C THR A 260 11.85 -1.73 -4.78
N PHE A 261 13.15 -1.91 -4.99
CA PHE A 261 13.93 -2.94 -4.31
C PHE A 261 13.73 -2.87 -2.79
N ASN A 262 13.46 -4.00 -2.17
CA ASN A 262 12.94 -4.07 -0.80
C ASN A 262 13.96 -3.93 0.32
N ASP A 263 15.01 -3.16 0.07
CA ASP A 263 15.97 -2.76 1.10
C ASP A 263 15.41 -1.63 1.99
N GLU A 264 16.30 -0.98 2.73
CA GLU A 264 15.94 0.15 3.60
C GLU A 264 15.52 1.40 2.80
N VAL A 265 16.03 1.60 1.58
CA VAL A 265 15.60 2.71 0.70
C VAL A 265 14.19 2.45 0.17
N GLY A 266 13.90 1.21 -0.24
CA GLY A 266 12.55 0.77 -0.58
C GLY A 266 11.58 0.95 0.59
N GLY A 267 11.99 0.55 1.79
CA GLY A 267 11.22 0.80 3.02
C GLY A 267 10.93 2.28 3.26
N GLY A 268 11.92 3.15 3.03
CA GLY A 268 11.76 4.60 3.14
C GLY A 268 10.83 5.18 2.07
N CYS A 269 10.93 4.71 0.81
CA CYS A 269 9.98 5.03 -0.25
C CYS A 269 8.56 4.69 0.17
N TRP A 270 8.33 3.46 0.65
CA TRP A 270 7.01 2.98 1.08
C TRP A 270 6.46 3.79 2.25
N ALA A 271 7.30 4.08 3.26
CA ALA A 271 6.90 4.87 4.43
C ALA A 271 6.41 6.27 4.03
N ARG A 272 7.15 6.92 3.13
CA ARG A 272 6.84 8.26 2.64
C ARG A 272 5.51 8.27 1.87
N ILE A 273 5.35 7.38 0.89
CA ILE A 273 4.17 7.43 0.01
C ILE A 273 2.89 6.99 0.71
N LEU A 274 2.94 6.08 1.69
CA LEU A 274 1.77 5.68 2.46
C LEU A 274 1.09 6.86 3.18
N ASN A 275 1.87 7.80 3.72
CA ASN A 275 1.33 9.04 4.27
C ASN A 275 0.98 10.04 3.17
N GLN A 276 1.94 10.31 2.28
CA GLN A 276 1.85 11.46 1.38
C GLN A 276 0.86 11.27 0.23
N ASN A 277 0.51 10.03 -0.13
CA ASN A 277 -0.55 9.77 -1.10
C ASN A 277 -1.89 10.38 -0.64
N TYR A 278 -2.22 10.31 0.65
CA TYR A 278 -3.39 11.00 1.19
C TYR A 278 -3.16 12.51 1.35
N VAL A 279 -2.04 12.92 1.96
CA VAL A 279 -1.75 14.33 2.27
C VAL A 279 -1.72 15.20 1.01
N ASN A 280 -1.10 14.72 -0.07
CA ASN A 280 -0.88 15.49 -1.29
C ASN A 280 -1.96 15.20 -2.36
N GLY A 281 -2.46 13.96 -2.41
CA GLY A 281 -3.26 13.45 -3.51
C GLY A 281 -4.69 13.05 -3.14
N LEU A 282 -5.08 13.16 -1.86
CA LEU A 282 -6.37 12.70 -1.34
C LEU A 282 -6.63 11.21 -1.62
N MET A 283 -5.57 10.43 -1.85
CA MET A 283 -5.67 9.01 -2.12
C MET A 283 -5.91 8.24 -0.83
N THR A 284 -6.89 7.35 -0.87
CA THR A 284 -7.47 6.68 0.31
C THR A 284 -7.08 5.21 0.43
N SER A 285 -6.39 4.70 -0.59
CA SER A 285 -5.71 3.41 -0.60
C SER A 285 -4.42 3.52 -1.39
N THR A 286 -3.44 2.69 -1.04
CA THR A 286 -2.19 2.48 -1.79
C THR A 286 -1.89 0.99 -1.82
N ILE A 287 -1.62 0.45 -3.01
CA ILE A 287 -1.39 -0.99 -3.25
C ILE A 287 0.02 -1.17 -3.81
N SER A 288 0.87 -1.95 -3.14
CA SER A 288 2.23 -2.20 -3.60
C SER A 288 2.26 -3.22 -4.74
N TRP A 289 2.88 -2.88 -5.86
CA TRP A 289 3.46 -3.90 -6.74
C TRP A 289 4.89 -4.18 -6.28
N ASN A 290 5.25 -5.38 -5.82
CA ASN A 290 4.41 -6.57 -5.63
C ASN A 290 4.29 -7.03 -4.16
N LEU A 291 3.42 -8.01 -3.93
CA LEU A 291 3.10 -8.55 -2.60
C LEU A 291 4.32 -9.17 -1.92
N VAL A 292 5.03 -10.02 -2.66
CA VAL A 292 6.17 -10.81 -2.20
C VAL A 292 7.03 -11.15 -3.40
N ALA A 293 8.35 -10.98 -3.28
CA ALA A 293 9.28 -11.38 -4.31
C ALA A 293 9.51 -12.89 -4.26
N SER A 294 8.66 -13.62 -4.97
CA SER A 294 8.71 -15.07 -5.15
C SER A 294 8.88 -15.44 -6.62
N TYR A 295 9.88 -14.83 -7.25
CA TYR A 295 10.34 -15.06 -8.62
C TYR A 295 11.87 -14.97 -8.61
N TYR A 296 12.53 -15.39 -9.70
CA TYR A 296 13.99 -15.32 -9.77
C TYR A 296 14.45 -13.86 -9.77
N GLU A 297 15.44 -13.53 -8.94
CA GLU A 297 15.93 -12.15 -8.75
C GLU A 297 16.52 -11.55 -10.04
N GLU A 298 16.99 -12.37 -10.96
CA GLU A 298 17.53 -11.91 -12.25
C GLU A 298 16.45 -11.56 -13.29
N LEU A 299 15.17 -11.82 -13.00
CA LEU A 299 14.06 -11.31 -13.79
C LEU A 299 13.89 -9.79 -13.56
N PRO A 300 13.11 -9.08 -14.41
CA PRO A 300 12.85 -7.67 -14.20
C PRO A 300 12.40 -7.36 -12.76
N PHE A 301 12.84 -6.22 -12.21
CA PHE A 301 12.37 -5.77 -10.88
C PHE A 301 12.60 -6.83 -9.76
N GLY A 302 13.72 -7.55 -9.83
CA GLY A 302 14.12 -8.52 -8.81
C GLY A 302 14.07 -7.94 -7.40
N ARG A 303 13.35 -8.63 -6.50
CA ARG A 303 13.13 -8.21 -5.10
C ARG A 303 12.36 -6.90 -4.90
N ASP A 304 11.47 -6.54 -5.81
CA ASP A 304 10.57 -5.38 -5.67
C ASP A 304 9.25 -5.71 -4.94
N GLY A 305 9.25 -6.73 -4.05
CA GLY A 305 8.09 -7.11 -3.23
C GLY A 305 8.19 -6.63 -1.79
N LEU A 306 7.09 -6.61 -1.01
CA LEU A 306 7.12 -6.17 0.40
C LEU A 306 8.08 -7.02 1.28
N MET A 307 8.28 -8.28 0.89
CA MET A 307 9.25 -9.21 1.48
C MET A 307 9.82 -10.15 0.41
N THR A 308 10.83 -10.95 0.74
CA THR A 308 11.51 -11.86 -0.21
C THR A 308 11.28 -13.32 0.16
N ALA A 309 10.82 -14.14 -0.79
CA ALA A 309 10.65 -15.58 -0.64
C ALA A 309 10.87 -16.30 -1.99
N GLN A 310 12.12 -16.29 -2.46
CA GLN A 310 12.52 -16.76 -3.78
C GLN A 310 13.31 -18.08 -3.78
N GLU A 311 13.40 -18.77 -2.64
CA GLU A 311 14.17 -20.01 -2.46
C GLU A 311 13.34 -21.15 -1.83
N PRO A 312 12.30 -21.66 -2.52
CA PRO A 312 11.51 -22.77 -1.98
C PRO A 312 12.35 -24.04 -1.71
N TRP A 313 13.45 -24.23 -2.45
CA TRP A 313 14.37 -25.37 -2.27
C TRP A 313 15.21 -25.30 -0.98
N SER A 314 15.37 -24.13 -0.37
CA SER A 314 16.09 -23.97 0.90
C SER A 314 15.14 -23.69 2.07
N GLY A 315 13.96 -23.13 1.79
CA GLY A 315 13.04 -22.61 2.80
C GLY A 315 13.44 -21.24 3.34
N ASN A 316 14.51 -20.63 2.82
CA ASN A 316 14.92 -19.28 3.21
C ASN A 316 13.88 -18.23 2.76
N TYR A 317 13.57 -17.28 3.64
CA TYR A 317 12.82 -16.08 3.30
C TYR A 317 13.35 -14.91 4.12
N VAL A 318 13.07 -13.69 3.70
CA VAL A 318 13.51 -12.47 4.40
C VAL A 318 12.30 -11.57 4.64
N VAL A 319 12.05 -11.26 5.91
CA VAL A 319 11.03 -10.29 6.32
C VAL A 319 11.66 -8.90 6.26
N GLU A 320 11.46 -8.23 5.14
CA GLU A 320 12.10 -6.97 4.81
C GLU A 320 11.45 -5.77 5.50
N SER A 321 12.11 -4.60 5.43
CA SER A 321 11.63 -3.38 6.05
C SER A 321 10.19 -2.97 5.63
N PRO A 322 9.74 -3.12 4.37
CA PRO A 322 8.38 -2.72 3.96
C PRO A 322 7.25 -3.45 4.71
N ILE A 323 7.46 -4.68 5.20
CA ILE A 323 6.48 -5.40 6.04
C ILE A 323 6.16 -4.58 7.29
N TRP A 324 7.20 -4.11 7.96
CA TRP A 324 7.08 -3.36 9.22
C TRP A 324 6.59 -1.94 9.01
N ILE A 325 6.95 -1.33 7.88
CA ILE A 325 6.40 -0.03 7.47
C ILE A 325 4.90 -0.13 7.16
N THR A 326 4.47 -1.20 6.53
CA THR A 326 3.04 -1.47 6.31
C THR A 326 2.29 -1.59 7.65
N ALA A 327 2.89 -2.31 8.61
CA ALA A 327 2.32 -2.53 9.94
C ALA A 327 2.05 -1.24 10.74
N HIS A 328 2.82 -0.17 10.50
CA HIS A 328 2.61 1.15 11.13
C HIS A 328 1.23 1.76 10.83
N SER A 329 0.59 1.35 9.74
CA SER A 329 -0.77 1.77 9.39
C SER A 329 -1.78 0.64 9.57
N THR A 330 -1.50 -0.56 9.07
CA THR A 330 -2.50 -1.65 8.97
C THR A 330 -2.88 -2.28 10.30
N GLN A 331 -1.98 -2.31 11.29
CA GLN A 331 -2.34 -2.83 12.61
C GLN A 331 -3.18 -1.84 13.44
N PHE A 332 -3.30 -0.58 13.00
CA PHE A 332 -3.84 0.51 13.83
C PHE A 332 -4.94 1.33 13.15
N ALA A 333 -5.27 1.02 11.90
CA ALA A 333 -6.42 1.55 11.18
C ALA A 333 -7.02 0.44 10.32
N GLN A 334 -8.32 0.48 10.07
CA GLN A 334 -9.02 -0.51 9.23
C GLN A 334 -9.81 0.20 8.13
N PRO A 335 -10.05 -0.44 6.97
CA PRO A 335 -10.97 0.10 5.97
C PRO A 335 -12.30 0.53 6.62
N GLY A 336 -12.78 1.72 6.28
CA GLY A 336 -13.95 2.34 6.92
C GLY A 336 -13.62 3.33 8.04
N TRP A 337 -12.38 3.37 8.54
CA TRP A 337 -11.91 4.50 9.34
C TRP A 337 -11.89 5.78 8.51
N THR A 338 -11.85 6.94 9.16
CA THR A 338 -11.82 8.22 8.44
C THR A 338 -10.59 9.02 8.84
N TYR A 339 -9.91 9.60 7.87
CA TYR A 339 -8.84 10.56 8.14
C TYR A 339 -9.39 11.82 8.83
N LEU A 340 -8.59 12.46 9.67
CA LEU A 340 -8.87 13.82 10.11
C LEU A 340 -8.61 14.81 8.98
N LYS A 341 -9.22 16.00 9.06
CA LYS A 341 -8.85 17.12 8.16
C LYS A 341 -7.50 17.73 8.51
N THR A 342 -7.04 17.54 9.75
CA THR A 342 -5.78 18.07 10.27
C THR A 342 -4.64 17.08 10.05
N VAL A 343 -4.33 16.80 8.79
CA VAL A 343 -3.14 16.05 8.35
C VAL A 343 -2.24 17.01 7.58
N GLY A 344 -0.96 16.69 7.40
CA GLY A 344 -0.08 17.59 6.65
C GLY A 344 1.41 17.24 6.71
N HIS A 345 2.19 18.19 6.21
CA HIS A 345 3.65 18.17 6.29
C HIS A 345 4.14 18.76 7.61
N LEU A 346 5.30 18.27 8.06
CA LEU A 346 6.04 18.82 9.18
C LEU A 346 6.90 20.00 8.73
N ALA A 347 7.17 20.93 9.64
CA ALA A 347 7.85 22.19 9.35
C ALA A 347 9.28 22.03 8.82
N GLN A 348 10.03 21.02 9.30
CA GLN A 348 11.40 20.73 8.85
C GLN A 348 11.49 19.47 7.97
N GLY A 349 10.41 19.13 7.25
CA GLY A 349 10.33 17.95 6.38
C GLY A 349 9.72 16.72 7.06
N GLY A 350 9.14 15.83 6.26
CA GLY A 350 8.32 14.70 6.71
C GLY A 350 6.83 15.04 6.76
N SER A 351 6.00 14.07 7.13
CA SER A 351 4.55 14.22 7.12
C SER A 351 3.86 13.44 8.25
N TYR A 352 2.61 13.79 8.53
CA TYR A 352 1.78 13.08 9.48
C TYR A 352 0.34 12.95 8.96
N VAL A 353 -0.25 11.79 9.24
CA VAL A 353 -1.68 11.52 9.06
C VAL A 353 -2.30 11.10 10.39
N ALA A 354 -3.60 11.35 10.54
CA ALA A 354 -4.36 10.95 11.71
C ALA A 354 -5.72 10.38 11.27
N LEU A 355 -6.14 9.28 11.89
CA LEU A 355 -7.36 8.56 11.56
C LEU A 355 -8.15 8.22 12.83
N THR A 356 -9.47 8.13 12.69
CA THR A 356 -10.39 7.69 13.75
C THR A 356 -11.42 6.71 13.22
N ASP A 357 -11.91 5.83 14.09
CA ASP A 357 -13.05 4.94 13.84
C ASP A 357 -14.41 5.59 14.17
N GLY A 358 -14.41 6.82 14.68
CA GLY A 358 -15.62 7.51 15.16
C GLY A 358 -16.17 6.96 16.48
N ARG A 359 -15.44 6.07 17.16
CA ARG A 359 -15.80 5.44 18.44
C ARG A 359 -14.80 5.78 19.55
N GLY A 360 -14.02 6.85 19.35
CA GLY A 360 -13.04 7.37 20.31
C GLY A 360 -11.62 6.84 20.10
N ASN A 361 -11.38 5.95 19.13
CA ASN A 361 -10.02 5.58 18.79
C ASN A 361 -9.35 6.63 17.90
N LEU A 362 -8.05 6.82 18.11
CA LEU A 362 -7.21 7.71 17.35
C LEU A 362 -5.91 6.99 17.01
N THR A 363 -5.49 7.08 15.76
CA THR A 363 -4.19 6.62 15.28
C THR A 363 -3.52 7.75 14.51
N VAL A 364 -2.27 8.06 14.85
CA VAL A 364 -1.43 9.07 14.20
C VAL A 364 -0.19 8.37 13.66
N VAL A 365 0.07 8.51 12.37
CA VAL A 365 1.28 7.96 11.72
C VAL A 365 2.13 9.11 11.21
N ILE A 366 3.39 9.15 11.62
CA ILE A 366 4.35 10.22 11.33
C ILE A 366 5.54 9.58 10.61
N GLU A 367 6.03 10.20 9.55
CA GLU A 367 7.25 9.81 8.84
C GLU A 367 8.18 10.99 8.62
N THR A 368 9.50 10.76 8.73
CA THR A 368 10.55 11.75 8.49
C THR A 368 11.60 11.23 7.51
N MET A 369 11.15 10.63 6.41
CA MET A 369 12.03 10.04 5.42
C MET A 369 12.85 11.10 4.70
N THR A 370 14.17 10.96 4.68
CA THR A 370 15.06 11.83 3.92
C THR A 370 15.01 11.49 2.43
N HIS A 371 15.39 12.46 1.58
CA HIS A 371 15.32 12.33 0.14
C HIS A 371 16.08 11.10 -0.38
N ASP A 372 17.38 11.01 -0.09
CA ASP A 372 18.26 9.99 -0.67
C ASP A 372 17.95 8.57 -0.15
N HIS A 373 17.25 8.47 0.98
CA HIS A 373 16.87 7.21 1.61
C HIS A 373 15.40 6.82 1.37
N SER A 374 14.69 7.52 0.47
CA SER A 374 13.28 7.23 0.18
C SER A 374 12.91 7.40 -1.29
N VAL A 375 13.89 7.25 -2.17
CA VAL A 375 13.67 7.30 -3.63
C VAL A 375 12.94 6.04 -4.06
N CYS A 376 11.74 6.21 -4.61
CA CYS A 376 11.04 5.15 -5.34
C CYS A 376 11.56 5.09 -6.77
N ILE A 377 11.39 3.96 -7.47
CA ILE A 377 11.75 3.86 -8.89
C ILE A 377 10.96 4.85 -9.76
N ARG A 378 9.71 5.15 -9.38
CA ARG A 378 8.76 5.98 -10.14
C ARG A 378 7.89 6.83 -9.22
N PRO A 379 7.58 8.08 -9.62
CA PRO A 379 8.35 8.92 -10.54
C PRO A 379 9.66 9.41 -9.89
N PRO A 380 10.54 10.12 -10.62
CA PRO A 380 11.68 10.80 -10.01
C PRO A 380 11.25 11.72 -8.88
N LEU A 381 11.93 11.61 -7.73
CA LEU A 381 11.66 12.41 -6.53
C LEU A 381 12.44 13.72 -6.62
N PRO A 382 11.77 14.90 -6.62
CA PRO A 382 12.48 16.17 -6.54
C PRO A 382 13.22 16.29 -5.21
N ALA A 383 14.41 16.91 -5.23
CA ALA A 383 15.20 17.14 -4.03
C ALA A 383 14.43 17.94 -2.98
N TYR A 384 14.53 17.52 -1.73
CA TYR A 384 14.03 18.24 -0.56
C TYR A 384 14.98 18.04 0.61
N ASN A 385 14.99 19.01 1.52
CA ASN A 385 15.77 18.92 2.76
C ASN A 385 14.85 18.50 3.90
N LEU A 386 15.37 17.67 4.78
CA LEU A 386 14.76 17.29 6.04
C LEU A 386 15.82 17.44 7.14
N THR A 387 15.43 17.96 8.30
CA THR A 387 16.31 18.00 9.48
C THR A 387 15.53 17.61 10.73
N SER A 388 16.25 17.12 11.74
CA SER A 388 15.65 16.76 13.03
C SER A 388 14.88 17.93 13.64
N GLN A 389 13.71 17.66 14.22
CA GLN A 389 12.82 18.69 14.74
C GLN A 389 12.01 18.22 15.96
N ASN A 390 11.67 19.15 16.84
CA ASN A 390 10.67 18.91 17.87
C ASN A 390 9.28 19.25 17.32
N ALA A 391 8.41 18.24 17.25
CA ALA A 391 7.03 18.39 16.81
C ALA A 391 6.10 18.25 18.03
N THR A 392 5.29 19.27 18.29
CA THR A 392 4.30 19.25 19.39
C THR A 392 2.92 19.05 18.80
N PHE A 393 2.22 18.01 19.24
CA PHE A 393 0.87 17.69 18.80
C PHE A 393 -0.13 17.96 19.92
N GLN A 394 -1.17 18.72 19.62
CA GLN A 394 -2.24 19.06 20.55
C GLN A 394 -3.54 18.37 20.13
N LEU A 395 -4.06 17.49 20.99
CA LEU A 395 -5.37 16.89 20.81
C LEU A 395 -6.46 17.87 21.23
N LYS A 396 -7.46 18.06 20.37
CA LYS A 396 -8.67 18.86 20.61
C LYS A 396 -9.92 18.09 20.14
N GLY A 397 -11.09 18.69 20.34
CA GLY A 397 -12.36 18.05 19.96
C GLY A 397 -12.63 16.82 20.80
N SER A 398 -13.17 15.76 20.17
CA SER A 398 -13.46 14.50 20.85
C SER A 398 -12.22 13.78 21.40
N PHE A 399 -11.03 14.10 20.89
CA PHE A 399 -9.76 13.49 21.32
C PHE A 399 -9.18 14.12 22.60
N SER A 400 -9.76 15.22 23.10
CA SER A 400 -9.26 15.94 24.27
C SER A 400 -9.24 15.13 25.57
N SER A 401 -10.04 14.07 25.66
CA SER A 401 -10.08 13.16 26.81
C SER A 401 -9.03 12.04 26.76
N ILE A 402 -8.26 11.91 25.67
CA ILE A 402 -7.21 10.89 25.57
C ILE A 402 -6.05 11.30 26.49
N MET A 403 -5.70 10.40 27.41
CA MET A 403 -4.65 10.64 28.42
C MET A 403 -3.35 9.89 28.13
N GLU A 404 -3.42 8.85 27.30
CA GLU A 404 -2.29 7.97 27.00
C GLU A 404 -2.38 7.44 25.56
N LEU A 405 -1.24 7.34 24.88
CA LEU A 405 -1.10 6.73 23.56
C LEU A 405 -0.02 5.63 23.60
N GLN A 406 -0.30 4.49 22.98
CA GLN A 406 0.71 3.50 22.66
C GLN A 406 1.64 4.06 21.59
N VAL A 407 2.93 3.74 21.65
CA VAL A 407 3.94 4.27 20.72
C VAL A 407 4.69 3.12 20.07
N TRP A 408 4.70 3.12 18.73
CA TRP A 408 5.48 2.21 17.90
C TRP A 408 6.46 3.02 17.06
N ARG A 409 7.70 2.55 16.92
CA ARG A 409 8.74 3.23 16.16
C ARG A 409 9.48 2.27 15.21
N SER A 410 9.72 2.73 14.00
CA SER A 410 10.77 2.25 13.12
C SER A 410 11.82 3.34 12.93
N GLN A 411 13.08 2.96 12.96
CA GLN A 411 14.22 3.85 12.77
C GLN A 411 15.18 3.17 11.79
N PHE A 412 15.37 3.80 10.64
CA PHE A 412 16.36 3.37 9.66
C PHE A 412 17.71 3.98 10.02
N GLN A 413 18.76 3.16 10.06
CA GLN A 413 20.10 3.60 10.43
C GLN A 413 21.11 3.29 9.32
N PHE A 414 21.00 3.99 8.20
CA PHE A 414 21.88 3.84 7.03
C PHE A 414 23.38 3.99 7.35
N LYS A 415 23.73 4.84 8.33
CA LYS A 415 25.14 5.06 8.74
C LYS A 415 25.72 3.91 9.55
N THR A 416 24.95 3.35 10.50
CA THR A 416 25.44 2.29 11.41
C THR A 416 25.10 0.89 10.93
N LYS A 417 24.16 0.77 9.99
CA LYS A 417 23.54 -0.48 9.51
C LYS A 417 22.89 -1.28 10.65
N ARG A 418 22.30 -0.58 11.62
CA ARG A 418 21.62 -1.16 12.79
C ARG A 418 20.19 -0.62 12.93
N SER A 419 19.42 -0.74 11.87
CA SER A 419 18.02 -0.33 11.85
C SER A 419 17.18 -1.13 12.84
N SER A 420 16.14 -0.49 13.37
CA SER A 420 15.18 -1.11 14.29
C SER A 420 13.78 -0.86 13.77
N PHE A 421 13.05 -1.92 13.46
CA PHE A 421 11.72 -1.82 12.86
C PHE A 421 10.63 -2.24 13.83
N PHE A 422 9.51 -1.51 13.83
CA PHE A 422 8.28 -1.81 14.57
C PHE A 422 8.49 -2.12 16.06
N GLN A 423 9.34 -1.33 16.72
CA GLN A 423 9.60 -1.45 18.14
C GLN A 423 8.51 -0.74 18.94
N GLN A 424 7.87 -1.44 19.87
CA GLN A 424 7.00 -0.83 20.85
C GLN A 424 7.85 -0.07 21.89
N LEU A 425 7.53 1.20 22.10
CA LEU A 425 8.13 2.05 23.13
C LEU A 425 7.18 2.21 24.32
N SER A 426 7.67 2.82 25.40
CA SER A 426 6.83 3.14 26.55
C SER A 426 5.62 4.00 26.13
N PRO A 427 4.41 3.72 26.64
CA PRO A 427 3.25 4.56 26.38
C PRO A 427 3.49 6.01 26.77
N LEU A 428 3.00 6.92 25.93
CA LEU A 428 3.15 8.34 26.08
C LEU A 428 1.96 8.90 26.86
N LYS A 429 2.22 9.51 28.02
CA LYS A 429 1.20 10.24 28.78
C LYS A 429 1.10 11.66 28.28
N LEU A 430 -0.12 12.11 28.02
CA LEU A 430 -0.37 13.47 27.54
C LEU A 430 -0.41 14.45 28.70
N VAL A 431 0.18 15.62 28.50
CA VAL A 431 0.13 16.74 29.46
C VAL A 431 -0.71 17.84 28.83
N ASN A 432 -1.82 18.20 29.47
CA ASN A 432 -2.80 19.16 28.93
C ASN A 432 -3.30 18.82 27.52
N GLY A 433 -3.51 17.53 27.23
CA GLY A 433 -3.92 17.04 25.91
C GLY A 433 -2.86 17.20 24.81
N SER A 434 -1.60 17.45 25.20
CA SER A 434 -0.49 17.67 24.28
C SER A 434 0.64 16.66 24.50
N PHE A 435 1.42 16.44 23.46
CA PHE A 435 2.68 15.72 23.53
C PHE A 435 3.71 16.29 22.54
N THR A 436 4.99 16.12 22.86
CA THR A 436 6.10 16.53 22.00
C THR A 436 7.00 15.35 21.70
N LEU A 437 7.36 15.18 20.42
CA LEU A 437 8.33 14.20 19.96
C LEU A 437 9.56 14.92 19.39
N ASN A 438 10.74 14.41 19.72
CA ASN A 438 11.97 14.75 19.00
C ASN A 438 12.08 13.77 17.83
N LEU A 439 11.83 14.26 16.62
CA LEU A 439 11.83 13.47 15.40
C LEU A 439 13.21 13.59 14.75
N ALA A 440 13.91 12.46 14.62
CA ALA A 440 15.13 12.39 13.84
C ALA A 440 14.84 12.13 12.35
N GLU A 441 15.87 12.21 11.53
CA GLU A 441 15.84 11.73 10.14
C GLU A 441 15.56 10.23 10.08
N ASP A 442 14.81 9.81 9.05
CA ASP A 442 14.51 8.42 8.71
C ASP A 442 13.83 7.63 9.84
N GLU A 443 12.80 8.23 10.46
CA GLU A 443 11.95 7.57 11.47
C GLU A 443 10.49 7.48 11.03
N VAL A 444 9.81 6.42 11.49
CA VAL A 444 8.35 6.29 11.41
C VAL A 444 7.82 6.06 12.81
N TYR A 445 6.82 6.83 13.22
CA TYR A 445 6.11 6.66 14.48
C TYR A 445 4.64 6.36 14.23
N THR A 446 4.09 5.44 15.02
CA THR A 446 2.64 5.31 15.19
C THR A 446 2.27 5.56 16.63
N LEU A 447 1.40 6.55 16.87
CA LEU A 447 0.81 6.85 18.15
C LEU A 447 -0.67 6.51 18.11
N THR A 448 -1.13 5.63 18.99
CA THR A 448 -2.50 5.11 18.88
C THR A 448 -3.13 4.78 20.23
N THR A 449 -4.45 4.84 20.30
CA THR A 449 -5.23 4.29 21.43
C THR A 449 -5.35 2.76 21.37
N ILE A 450 -5.09 2.16 20.20
CA ILE A 450 -5.19 0.72 19.97
C ILE A 450 -4.07 -0.02 20.71
N LYS A 451 -4.44 -1.07 21.45
CA LYS A 451 -3.52 -1.85 22.30
C LYS A 451 -3.16 -3.22 21.74
N THR A 452 -3.68 -3.57 20.56
CA THR A 452 -3.53 -4.90 19.95
C THR A 452 -2.29 -5.05 19.07
N GLY A 453 -1.54 -3.96 18.83
CA GLY A 453 -0.34 -4.00 18.00
C GLY A 453 0.67 -5.04 18.48
N GLN A 454 1.28 -5.75 17.54
CA GLN A 454 2.26 -6.77 17.83
C GLN A 454 3.27 -6.89 16.69
N LYS A 455 4.56 -6.94 17.06
CA LYS A 455 5.62 -7.38 16.15
C LYS A 455 5.65 -8.90 16.13
N GLY A 456 5.00 -9.50 15.15
CA GLY A 456 5.00 -10.95 14.93
C GLY A 456 6.40 -11.49 14.74
N SER A 457 6.65 -12.71 15.19
CA SER A 457 7.95 -13.36 15.01
C SER A 457 7.81 -14.87 14.88
N TYR A 458 8.72 -15.44 14.11
CA TYR A 458 8.99 -16.86 14.00
C TYR A 458 10.50 -17.09 14.19
N PRO A 459 10.94 -18.33 14.47
CA PRO A 459 12.36 -18.68 14.41
C PRO A 459 12.96 -18.30 13.06
N ALA A 460 14.26 -18.01 13.03
CA ALA A 460 14.94 -17.70 11.78
C ALA A 460 14.77 -18.86 10.77
N PRO A 461 14.45 -18.56 9.50
CA PRO A 461 14.39 -19.59 8.47
C PRO A 461 15.79 -20.17 8.18
N PRO A 462 15.86 -21.30 7.45
CA PRO A 462 17.12 -21.84 6.97
C PRO A 462 17.97 -20.79 6.25
N PRO A 463 19.31 -20.91 6.26
CA PRO A 463 20.17 -20.01 5.51
C PRO A 463 19.91 -20.13 4.00
N THR A 464 20.24 -19.08 3.25
CA THR A 464 20.19 -19.10 1.78
C THR A 464 21.00 -20.27 1.22
N ALA A 465 20.48 -20.89 0.17
CA ALA A 465 21.20 -21.88 -0.61
C ALA A 465 20.96 -21.67 -2.10
N ARG A 466 22.00 -21.90 -2.91
CA ARG A 466 21.85 -21.89 -4.37
C ARG A 466 20.91 -23.02 -4.81
N PHE A 467 20.24 -22.81 -5.94
CA PHE A 467 19.44 -23.84 -6.59
C PHE A 467 20.25 -25.15 -6.74
N PRO A 468 19.64 -26.33 -6.53
CA PRO A 468 20.34 -27.61 -6.62
C PRO A 468 21.09 -27.79 -7.94
N LYS A 469 22.39 -28.12 -7.87
CA LYS A 469 23.21 -28.40 -9.07
C LYS A 469 22.70 -29.59 -9.88
N ALA A 470 22.04 -30.54 -9.24
CA ALA A 470 21.37 -31.67 -9.86
C ALA A 470 19.89 -31.60 -9.49
N TYR A 471 19.05 -31.34 -10.49
CA TYR A 471 17.59 -31.31 -10.35
C TYR A 471 16.97 -32.25 -11.38
N LYS A 472 15.93 -32.97 -10.97
CA LYS A 472 15.10 -33.82 -11.83
C LYS A 472 13.67 -33.73 -11.36
N ASP A 473 12.75 -33.78 -12.30
CA ASP A 473 11.32 -33.85 -12.07
C ASP A 473 10.75 -34.80 -13.12
N ASP A 474 9.99 -35.81 -12.68
CA ASP A 474 9.38 -36.81 -13.56
C ASP A 474 7.88 -36.57 -13.75
N PHE A 475 7.34 -35.52 -13.11
CA PHE A 475 5.94 -35.09 -13.19
C PHE A 475 4.89 -36.16 -12.81
N ASN A 476 5.28 -37.16 -12.03
CA ASN A 476 4.36 -38.17 -11.51
C ASN A 476 3.65 -37.62 -10.26
N VAL A 477 2.54 -36.91 -10.49
CA VAL A 477 1.71 -36.26 -9.45
C VAL A 477 0.59 -37.16 -8.95
#